data_AF-A0A672K370-F1
#
_entry.id   AF-A0A672K370-F1
#
_cell.length_a   1.000
_cell.length_b   1.000
_cell.length_c   1.000
_cell.angle_alpha   90.00
_cell.angle_beta   90.00
_cell.angle_gamma   90.00
#
_symmetry.space_group_name_H-M   'P 1'
#
loop_
_entity.id
_entity.type
_entity.pdbx_description
1 polymer ?
#
loop_
_entity_poly.entity_id
_entity_poly.type
_entity_poly.pdbx_seq_one_letter_code
_entity_poly.pdbx_strand_id
1 'polypeptide(L)'
;MIKSTHPAAAKWYDRRDFVFIEFLVEDSKDVNVNFEKSKFGFSCLSGMDNMKYSNEIDLFESIDQDGSKHRRTDRSILCFLRKAESGKSWPRLTKDKAKASFDYVRYLDNLSSNCVKGVI
;
A
#
# COMPACT_ATOMS: atom_id res chain seq x y z
N MET A 1 29.05 -8.82 -0.05
CA MET A 1 28.32 -7.56 0.22
C MET A 1 26.97 -7.91 0.82
N ILE A 2 26.63 -7.37 1.98
CA ILE A 2 25.29 -7.52 2.55
C ILE A 2 24.39 -6.57 1.78
N LYS A 3 23.49 -7.07 0.92
CA LYS A 3 22.45 -6.23 0.31
C LYS A 3 21.42 -5.90 1.39
N SER A 4 21.50 -4.69 1.96
CA SER A 4 20.48 -4.18 2.88
C SER A 4 19.13 -4.13 2.18
N THR A 5 18.06 -4.49 2.91
CA THR A 5 16.69 -4.39 2.40
C THR A 5 16.11 -3.05 2.85
N HIS A 6 15.50 -2.31 1.93
CA HIS A 6 14.94 -0.99 2.18
C HIS A 6 13.40 -1.05 2.23
N PRO A 7 12.73 -0.28 3.10
CA PRO A 7 11.30 -0.10 2.98
C PRO A 7 10.99 0.72 1.72
N ALA A 8 9.98 0.31 0.95
CA ALA A 8 9.45 1.15 -0.11
C ALA A 8 8.48 2.18 0.50
N ALA A 9 8.58 3.42 0.05
CA ALA A 9 7.57 4.43 0.32
C ALA A 9 6.24 4.01 -0.33
N ALA A 10 5.15 4.20 0.39
CA ALA A 10 3.83 3.83 -0.09
C ALA A 10 2.77 4.89 0.23
N LYS A 11 1.79 4.98 -0.65
CA LYS A 11 0.56 5.73 -0.44
C LYS A 11 -0.60 4.76 -0.29
N TRP A 12 -1.59 5.08 0.53
CA TRP A 12 -2.75 4.21 0.69
C TRP A 12 -4.05 4.98 0.87
N TYR A 13 -5.17 4.36 0.49
CA TYR A 13 -6.52 4.88 0.71
C TYR A 13 -7.52 3.74 0.72
N ASP A 14 -8.72 3.99 1.23
CA ASP A 14 -9.80 3.01 1.21
C ASP A 14 -11.05 3.51 0.47
N ARG A 15 -11.85 2.54 0.02
CA ARG A 15 -13.21 2.69 -0.52
C ARG A 15 -14.12 1.68 0.17
N ARG A 16 -15.38 1.61 -0.25
CA ARG A 16 -16.38 0.70 0.36
C ARG A 16 -15.86 -0.74 0.47
N ASP A 17 -15.33 -1.30 -0.62
CA ASP A 17 -15.00 -2.73 -0.69
C ASP A 17 -13.50 -3.04 -0.66
N PHE A 18 -12.64 -2.02 -0.82
CA PHE A 18 -11.21 -2.22 -1.00
C PHE A 18 -10.37 -1.22 -0.19
N VAL A 19 -9.19 -1.66 0.19
CA VAL A 19 -8.05 -0.81 0.56
C VAL A 19 -7.04 -0.88 -0.57
N PHE A 20 -6.46 0.25 -0.92
CA PHE A 20 -5.48 0.39 -1.98
C PHE A 20 -4.15 0.79 -1.36
N ILE A 21 -3.06 0.12 -1.75
CA ILE A 21 -1.69 0.44 -1.34
C ILE A 21 -0.84 0.56 -2.61
N GLU A 22 -0.23 1.70 -2.82
CA GLU A 22 0.65 1.97 -3.96
C GLU A 22 2.09 2.13 -3.49
N PHE A 23 2.96 1.19 -3.86
CA PHE A 23 4.40 1.27 -3.61
C PHE A 23 5.08 2.04 -4.74
N LEU A 24 5.82 3.09 -4.37
CA LEU A 24 6.49 4.00 -5.30
C LEU A 24 7.90 3.50 -5.61
N VAL A 25 7.96 2.39 -6.35
CA VAL A 25 9.23 1.81 -6.83
C VAL A 25 9.21 1.76 -8.35
N GLU A 26 10.03 2.63 -8.96
CA GLU A 26 10.22 2.69 -10.40
C GLU A 26 11.06 1.50 -10.90
N ASP A 27 10.85 1.12 -12.16
CA ASP A 27 11.56 0.02 -12.86
C ASP A 27 11.61 -1.29 -12.05
N SER A 28 10.53 -1.54 -11.29
CA SER A 28 10.45 -2.69 -10.40
C SER A 28 10.49 -4.02 -11.15
N LYS A 29 11.29 -4.95 -10.64
CA LYS A 29 11.47 -6.34 -11.12
C LYS A 29 11.24 -7.30 -9.97
N ASP A 30 10.97 -8.57 -10.30
CA ASP A 30 10.75 -9.65 -9.33
C ASP A 30 9.76 -9.27 -8.23
N VAL A 31 8.66 -8.63 -8.65
CA VAL A 31 7.60 -8.19 -7.74
C VAL A 31 6.92 -9.40 -7.13
N ASN A 32 6.98 -9.48 -5.80
CA ASN A 32 6.30 -10.50 -5.02
C ASN A 32 5.33 -9.83 -4.04
N VAL A 33 4.08 -10.28 -4.06
CA VAL A 33 3.00 -9.77 -3.22
C VAL A 33 2.32 -10.95 -2.54
N ASN A 34 2.24 -10.91 -1.21
CA ASN A 34 1.58 -11.92 -0.40
C ASN A 34 0.39 -11.31 0.33
N PHE A 35 -0.80 -11.87 0.10
CA PHE A 35 -2.02 -11.49 0.78
C PHE A 35 -2.34 -12.53 1.85
N GLU A 36 -2.38 -12.11 3.11
CA GLU A 36 -2.87 -12.94 4.21
C GLU A 36 -4.07 -12.26 4.85
N LYS A 37 -4.85 -13.02 5.64
CA LYS A 37 -6.09 -12.53 6.24
C LYS A 37 -5.90 -11.22 7.03
N SER A 38 -4.78 -11.06 7.73
CA SER A 38 -4.50 -9.88 8.57
C SER A 38 -3.10 -9.30 8.36
N LYS A 39 -2.37 -9.76 7.33
CA LYS A 39 -1.02 -9.32 7.02
C LYS A 39 -0.87 -9.12 5.53
N PHE A 40 -0.07 -8.15 5.14
CA PHE A 40 0.28 -7.90 3.75
C PHE A 40 1.80 -7.83 3.60
N GLY A 41 2.33 -8.54 2.62
CA GLY A 41 3.76 -8.55 2.28
C GLY A 41 3.99 -8.05 0.86
N PHE A 42 4.97 -7.16 0.69
CA PHE A 42 5.46 -6.69 -0.61
C PHE A 42 6.98 -6.79 -0.65
N SER A 43 7.53 -7.23 -1.77
CA SER A 43 8.95 -7.10 -2.07
C SER A 43 9.20 -6.99 -3.57
N CYS A 44 10.30 -6.35 -3.94
CA CYS A 44 10.78 -6.30 -5.33
C CYS A 44 12.27 -5.92 -5.39
N LEU A 45 12.81 -5.94 -6.60
CA LEU A 45 14.10 -5.35 -6.95
C LEU A 45 13.88 -4.08 -7.79
N SER A 46 14.81 -3.14 -7.73
CA SER A 46 14.81 -1.95 -8.59
C SER A 46 16.24 -1.50 -8.96
N GLY A 47 16.35 -0.82 -10.11
CA GLY A 47 17.59 -0.28 -10.65
C GLY A 47 18.56 -1.34 -11.18
N MET A 48 19.70 -0.89 -11.71
CA MET A 48 20.76 -1.78 -12.22
C MET A 48 21.48 -2.55 -11.11
N ASP A 49 21.54 -1.97 -9.90
CA ASP A 49 22.20 -2.57 -8.75
C ASP A 49 21.35 -3.66 -8.05
N ASN A 50 20.11 -3.88 -8.54
CA ASN A 50 19.13 -4.77 -7.93
C ASN A 50 18.98 -4.48 -6.44
N MET A 51 18.65 -3.23 -6.12
CA MET A 51 18.33 -2.80 -4.76
C MET A 51 17.05 -3.51 -4.31
N LYS A 52 17.06 -4.07 -3.10
CA LYS A 52 15.94 -4.85 -2.57
C LYS A 52 15.02 -3.96 -1.75
N TYR A 53 13.74 -3.95 -2.12
CA TYR A 53 12.67 -3.33 -1.35
C TYR A 53 11.80 -4.39 -0.69
N SER A 54 11.37 -4.15 0.55
CA SER A 54 10.46 -5.03 1.27
C SER A 54 9.64 -4.28 2.32
N ASN A 55 8.35 -4.60 2.39
CA ASN A 55 7.42 -4.07 3.39
C ASN A 55 6.56 -5.22 3.92
N GLU A 56 6.40 -5.26 5.24
CA GLU A 56 5.43 -6.11 5.92
C GLU A 56 4.48 -5.23 6.73
N ILE A 57 3.18 -5.50 6.61
CA ILE A 57 2.14 -4.68 7.20
C ILE A 57 1.15 -5.57 7.94
N ASP A 58 1.08 -5.43 9.25
CA ASP A 58 -0.02 -5.97 10.06
C ASP A 58 -1.26 -5.09 9.85
N LEU A 59 -2.25 -5.60 9.12
CA LEU A 59 -3.39 -4.82 8.65
C LEU A 59 -4.35 -4.45 9.79
N PHE A 60 -4.99 -3.28 9.67
CA PHE A 60 -5.98 -2.79 10.63
C PHE A 60 -7.13 -3.79 10.82
N GLU A 61 -7.65 -4.30 9.72
CA GLU A 61 -8.75 -5.26 9.68
C GLU A 61 -8.48 -6.35 8.66
N SER A 62 -9.31 -7.41 8.71
CA SER A 62 -9.12 -8.54 7.83
C SER A 62 -9.50 -8.27 6.37
N ILE A 63 -8.80 -8.97 5.47
CA ILE A 63 -9.02 -8.93 4.02
C ILE A 63 -9.39 -10.33 3.50
N ASP A 64 -10.04 -10.35 2.35
CA ASP A 64 -10.25 -11.55 1.53
C ASP A 64 -9.07 -11.72 0.59
N GLN A 65 -8.33 -12.83 0.75
CA GLN A 65 -7.10 -13.11 0.00
C GLN A 65 -7.40 -13.35 -1.48
N ASP A 66 -8.44 -14.14 -1.78
CA ASP A 66 -8.78 -14.56 -3.14
C ASP A 66 -9.33 -13.39 -3.97
N GLY A 67 -10.00 -12.45 -3.31
CA GLY A 67 -10.49 -11.22 -3.92
C GLY A 67 -9.42 -10.11 -4.04
N SER A 68 -8.23 -10.31 -3.48
CA SER A 68 -7.14 -9.33 -3.51
C SER A 68 -6.20 -9.58 -4.68
N LYS A 69 -5.62 -8.49 -5.23
CA LYS A 69 -4.74 -8.57 -6.41
C LYS A 69 -3.79 -7.38 -6.47
N HIS A 70 -2.82 -7.42 -7.37
CA HIS A 70 -1.92 -6.29 -7.62
C HIS A 70 -1.75 -6.02 -9.11
N ARG A 71 -1.30 -4.81 -9.45
CA ARG A 71 -0.93 -4.39 -10.79
C ARG A 71 0.39 -3.62 -10.74
N ARG A 72 1.39 -4.11 -11.48
CA ARG A 72 2.67 -3.42 -11.68
C ARG A 72 2.57 -2.47 -12.88
N THR A 73 3.18 -1.31 -12.75
CA THR A 73 3.54 -0.41 -13.86
C THR A 73 5.03 -0.08 -13.75
N ASP A 74 5.59 0.64 -14.71
CA ASP A 74 7.00 1.05 -14.64
C ASP A 74 7.26 2.10 -13.54
N ARG A 75 6.21 2.74 -13.01
CA ARG A 75 6.34 3.78 -11.98
C ARG A 75 5.98 3.32 -10.56
N SER A 76 5.10 2.33 -10.44
CA SER A 76 4.57 1.91 -9.15
C SER A 76 3.93 0.53 -9.20
N ILE A 77 3.70 -0.03 -8.01
CA ILE A 77 2.94 -1.26 -7.81
C ILE A 77 1.69 -0.94 -7.00
N LEU A 78 0.52 -1.08 -7.61
CA LEU A 78 -0.77 -0.86 -6.97
C LEU A 78 -1.37 -2.19 -6.50
N CYS A 79 -1.61 -2.31 -5.20
CA CYS A 79 -2.24 -3.46 -4.57
C CYS A 79 -3.69 -3.12 -4.17
N PHE A 80 -4.59 -4.06 -4.45
CA PHE A 80 -6.02 -3.99 -4.20
C PHE A 80 -6.35 -5.05 -3.15
N LEU A 81 -6.59 -4.62 -1.92
CA LEU A 81 -6.90 -5.49 -0.80
C LEU A 81 -8.41 -5.50 -0.61
N ARG A 82 -9.08 -6.61 -0.94
CA ARG A 82 -10.54 -6.74 -0.76
C ARG A 82 -10.84 -6.83 0.72
N LYS A 83 -11.65 -5.92 1.24
CA LYS A 83 -12.06 -5.96 2.65
C LYS A 83 -12.90 -7.21 2.91
N ALA A 84 -12.65 -7.89 4.02
CA ALA A 84 -13.51 -9.01 4.43
C ALA A 84 -14.92 -8.53 4.82
N GLU A 85 -15.02 -7.30 5.33
CA GLU A 85 -16.27 -6.62 5.66
C GLU A 85 -16.44 -5.36 4.81
N SER A 86 -17.37 -5.41 3.86
CA SER A 86 -17.70 -4.28 2.99
C SER A 86 -18.30 -3.12 3.80
N GLY A 87 -17.97 -1.88 3.41
CA GLY A 87 -18.51 -0.66 4.01
C GLY A 87 -17.78 -0.18 5.26
N LYS A 88 -16.94 -1.02 5.88
CA LYS A 88 -16.15 -0.64 7.04
C LYS A 88 -15.02 0.32 6.65
N SER A 89 -15.05 1.54 7.21
CA SER A 89 -14.01 2.55 6.97
C SER A 89 -12.72 2.18 7.71
N TRP A 90 -11.58 2.37 7.06
CA TRP A 90 -10.26 2.13 7.66
C TRP A 90 -9.67 3.46 8.15
N PRO A 91 -9.60 3.72 9.47
CA PRO A 91 -9.01 4.95 10.01
C PRO A 91 -7.48 4.97 9.90
N ARG A 92 -6.86 3.80 9.72
CA ARG A 92 -5.42 3.60 9.54
C ARG A 92 -5.17 2.31 8.76
N LEU A 93 -3.97 2.16 8.20
CA LEU A 93 -3.59 0.96 7.46
C LEU A 93 -3.21 -0.19 8.40
N THR A 94 -2.55 0.12 9.52
CA THR A 94 -1.97 -0.86 10.45
C THR A 94 -2.86 -1.15 11.64
N LYS A 95 -2.76 -2.37 12.20
CA LYS A 95 -3.42 -2.78 13.45
C LYS A 95 -3.04 -1.86 14.61
N ASP A 96 -1.74 -1.72 14.84
CA ASP A 96 -1.17 -0.93 15.92
C ASP A 96 -1.11 0.55 15.56
N LYS A 97 -1.71 1.41 16.38
CA LYS A 97 -1.71 2.87 16.20
C LYS A 97 -0.30 3.47 16.24
N ALA A 98 0.62 2.86 16.98
CA ALA A 98 1.99 3.35 17.17
C ALA A 98 2.96 2.96 16.04
N LYS A 99 2.58 2.00 15.18
CA LYS A 99 3.43 1.51 14.05
C LYS A 99 3.15 2.22 12.74
N ALA A 100 2.50 3.39 12.76
CA ALA A 100 2.43 4.24 11.59
C ALA A 100 3.84 4.79 11.30
N SER A 101 4.68 3.99 10.62
CA SER A 101 5.97 4.47 10.14
C SER A 101 5.72 5.57 9.10
N PHE A 102 6.63 6.53 9.04
CA PHE A 102 6.60 7.66 8.09
C PHE A 102 6.52 7.22 6.62
N ASP A 103 6.66 5.93 6.33
CA ASP A 103 6.71 5.35 4.98
C ASP A 103 5.32 5.18 4.34
N TYR A 104 4.22 5.23 5.12
CA TYR A 104 2.85 5.02 4.61
C TYR A 104 2.00 6.28 4.72
N VAL A 105 1.93 7.05 3.63
CA VAL A 105 1.13 8.27 3.57
C VAL A 105 -0.31 7.95 3.21
N ARG A 106 -1.26 8.32 4.06
CA ARG A 106 -2.68 8.20 3.71
C ARG A 106 -3.02 9.26 2.65
N TYR A 107 -3.65 8.85 1.56
CA TYR A 107 -4.14 9.74 0.51
C TYR A 107 -5.43 10.43 0.98
N LEU A 108 -5.32 11.25 2.03
CA LEU A 108 -6.29 12.28 2.39
C LEU A 108 -5.68 13.69 2.28
N ASP A 109 -4.36 13.80 2.26
CA ASP A 109 -3.65 15.09 2.39
C ASP A 109 -3.38 15.83 1.06
N ASN A 110 -3.97 15.41 -0.06
CA ASN A 110 -3.87 16.11 -1.36
C ASN A 110 -5.22 16.56 -1.95
N LEU A 111 -6.27 16.65 -1.12
CA LEU A 111 -7.52 17.33 -1.50
C LEU A 111 -7.77 18.62 -0.71
N SER A 112 -6.77 19.14 0.01
CA SER A 112 -6.80 20.53 0.51
C SER A 112 -5.79 21.40 -0.23
N SER A 113 -6.09 21.72 -1.49
CA SER A 113 -5.71 22.98 -2.15
C SER A 113 -6.45 23.08 -3.49
N ASN A 114 -7.60 23.77 -3.45
CA ASN A 114 -8.41 24.29 -4.56
C ASN A 114 -9.35 23.33 -5.34
N CYS A 115 -10.58 23.84 -5.53
CA CYS A 115 -11.73 23.31 -6.28
C CYS A 115 -12.54 22.23 -5.55
N VAL A 116 -13.77 22.42 -5.05
CA VAL A 116 -14.78 23.47 -5.24
C VAL A 116 -15.58 23.54 -3.94
N LYS A 117 -15.32 24.55 -3.10
CA LYS A 117 -16.34 25.07 -2.18
C LYS A 117 -17.15 26.09 -2.98
N GLY A 118 -18.46 25.84 -3.12
CA GLY A 118 -19.49 26.84 -3.35
C GLY A 118 -19.45 27.60 -4.67
N VAL A 119 -20.35 27.24 -5.59
CA VAL A 119 -21.16 28.22 -6.31
C VAL A 119 -22.58 27.62 -6.36
N ILE A 120 -23.48 28.27 -5.62
CA ILE A 120 -24.95 28.38 -5.76
C ILE A 120 -25.70 27.14 -6.26
#